data_AF-A0A017HR30-F1
#
_entry.id   AF-A0A017HR30-F1
#
_cell.length_a   1.000
_cell.length_b   1.000
_cell.length_c   1.000
_cell.angle_alpha   90.00
_cell.angle_beta   90.00
_cell.angle_gamma   90.00
#
_symmetry.space_group_name_H-M   'P 1'
#
loop_
_entity.id
_entity.type
_entity.pdbx_description
1 polymer ?
#
loop_
_entity_poly.entity_id
_entity_poly.type
_entity_poly.pdbx_seq_one_letter_code
_entity_poly.pdbx_strand_id
1 'polypeptide(L)' 'MCRRHGISSATFYAWKAKFGGMEVSEAKRLKALEDENAKLKRLLADAMLDNAGLKDLLSRKW' A
#
# COMPACT_ATOMS: atom_id res chain seq x y z
N MET A 1 -30.82 -8.28 10.69
CA MET A 1 -29.41 -8.63 10.93
C MET A 1 -29.23 -9.29 12.30
N CYS A 2 -29.40 -8.57 13.41
CA CYS A 2 -29.19 -9.11 14.77
C CYS A 2 -30.00 -10.39 15.11
N ARG A 3 -31.34 -10.35 14.91
CA ARG A 3 -32.22 -11.53 15.12
C ARG A 3 -31.88 -12.74 14.22
N ARG A 4 -31.41 -12.48 13.00
CA ARG A 4 -31.05 -13.53 12.03
C ARG A 4 -29.74 -14.24 12.41
N HIS A 5 -28.86 -13.53 13.11
CA HIS A 5 -27.55 -14.04 13.53
C HIS A 5 -27.48 -14.38 15.01
N GLY A 6 -28.61 -14.35 15.74
CA GLY A 6 -28.65 -14.67 17.17
C GLY A 6 -27.86 -13.72 18.07
N ILE A 7 -27.53 -12.51 17.60
CA ILE A 7 -26.76 -11.52 18.36
C ILE A 7 -27.66 -10.39 18.85
N SER A 8 -27.32 -9.83 20.01
CA SER A 8 -28.01 -8.64 20.52
C SER A 8 -27.62 -7.40 19.71
N SER A 9 -28.51 -6.40 19.65
CA SER A 9 -28.18 -5.11 19.02
C SER A 9 -27.00 -4.43 19.72
N ALA A 10 -26.88 -4.54 21.04
CA ALA A 10 -25.76 -3.98 21.81
C ALA A 10 -24.42 -4.59 21.37
N THR A 11 -24.38 -5.93 21.22
CA THR A 11 -23.19 -6.64 20.73
C THR A 11 -22.83 -6.22 19.30
N PHE A 12 -23.83 -6.09 18.42
CA PHE A 12 -23.61 -5.64 17.04
C PHE A 12 -23.01 -4.22 16.98
N TYR A 13 -23.54 -3.27 17.74
CA TYR A 13 -23.00 -1.91 17.75
C TYR A 13 -21.61 -1.82 18.39
N ALA A 14 -21.33 -2.64 19.42
CA ALA A 14 -19.98 -2.73 20.00
C ALA A 14 -18.95 -3.23 18.96
N TRP A 15 -19.29 -4.25 18.17
CA TRP A 15 -18.40 -4.74 17.11
C TRP A 15 -18.28 -3.75 15.96
N LYS A 16 -19.37 -3.09 15.57
CA LYS A 16 -19.35 -2.04 14.54
C LYS A 16 -18.46 -0.88 14.94
N ALA A 17 -18.51 -0.45 16.21
CA ALA A 17 -17.63 0.59 16.73
C ALA A 17 -16.15 0.14 16.75
N LYS A 18 -15.88 -1.10 17.15
CA LYS A 18 -14.52 -1.63 17.26
C LYS A 18 -13.85 -1.92 15.91
N PHE A 19 -14.60 -2.45 14.94
CA PHE A 19 -14.05 -2.99 13.70
C PHE A 19 -14.51 -2.25 12.44
N GLY A 20 -15.61 -1.50 12.49
CA GLY A 20 -16.16 -0.84 11.29
C GLY A 20 -15.25 0.22 10.68
N GLY A 21 -14.35 0.83 11.46
CA GLY A 21 -13.31 1.74 10.95
C GLY A 21 -12.00 1.07 10.56
N MET A 22 -11.79 -0.18 11.00
CA MET A 22 -10.55 -0.92 10.82
C MET A 22 -10.35 -1.27 9.34
N GLU A 23 -11.34 -1.86 8.69
CA GLU A 23 -11.26 -2.23 7.27
C GLU A 23 -11.00 -1.02 6.36
N VAL A 24 -11.63 0.13 6.65
CA VAL A 24 -11.42 1.38 5.91
C VAL A 24 -10.00 1.92 6.12
N SER A 25 -9.47 1.80 7.35
CA SER A 25 -8.10 2.23 7.65
C SER A 25 -7.04 1.34 6.98
N GLU A 26 -7.28 0.03 6.93
CA GLU A 26 -6.40 -0.94 6.27
C GLU A 26 -6.41 -0.75 4.76
N ALA A 27 -7.59 -0.53 4.15
CA ALA A 27 -7.70 -0.22 2.72
C ALA A 27 -6.95 1.07 2.34
N LYS A 28 -7.06 2.12 3.17
CA LYS A 28 -6.29 3.37 2.97
C LYS A 28 -4.79 3.15 3.10
N ARG A 29 -4.35 2.37 4.10
CA ARG A 29 -2.94 2.03 4.29
C ARG A 29 -2.39 1.22 3.12
N LEU A 30 -3.15 0.24 2.63
CA LEU A 30 -2.78 -0.56 1.47
C LEU A 30 -2.58 0.34 0.25
N LYS A 31 -3.53 1.24 -0.02
CA LYS A 31 -3.42 2.17 -1.14
C LYS A 31 -2.18 3.08 -1.05
N ALA A 32 -1.88 3.61 0.13
CA ALA A 32 -0.68 4.42 0.35
C ALA A 32 0.62 3.63 0.12
N LEU A 33 0.67 2.36 0.55
CA LEU A 33 1.81 1.49 0.30
C LEU A 33 1.99 1.14 -1.18
N GLU A 34 0.89 0.92 -1.90
CA GLU A 34 0.92 0.67 -3.35
C GLU A 34 1.45 1.89 -4.11
N ASP A 35 0.99 3.09 -3.75
CA ASP A 35 1.42 4.35 -4.39
C ASP A 35 2.90 4.63 -4.11
N GLU A 36 3.38 4.44 -2.87
CA GLU A 36 4.79 4.60 -2.53
C GLU A 36 5.67 3.55 -3.24
N ASN A 37 5.24 2.29 -3.31
CA ASN A 37 5.96 1.25 -4.03
C ASN A 37 6.08 1.58 -5.53
N ALA A 38 5.01 2.08 -6.15
CA ALA A 38 5.04 2.53 -7.55
C ALA A 38 6.05 3.67 -7.76
N LYS A 39 6.07 4.65 -6.86
CA LYS A 39 7.04 5.75 -6.88
C LYS A 39 8.48 5.25 -6.73
N LEU A 40 8.74 4.38 -5.75
CA LEU A 40 10.07 3.82 -5.50
C LEU A 40 10.58 3.01 -6.70
N LYS A 41 9.72 2.19 -7.33
CA LYS A 41 10.09 1.45 -8.54
C LYS A 41 10.48 2.37 -9.70
N ARG A 42 9.77 3.48 -9.88
CA ARG A 42 10.12 4.47 -10.90
C ARG A 42 11.49 5.11 -10.63
N LEU A 43 11.71 5.59 -9.41
CA LEU A 43 12.99 6.19 -9.01
C LEU A 43 14.15 5.20 -9.16
N LEU A 44 13.93 3.94 -8.82
CA LEU A 44 14.92 2.89 -9.00
C LEU A 44 15.24 2.65 -10.48
N ALA A 45 14.22 2.59 -11.35
CA ALA A 45 14.42 2.44 -12.78
C ALA A 45 15.21 3.61 -13.38
N ASP A 46 14.87 4.85 -13.03
CA ASP A 46 15.56 6.05 -13.47
C ASP A 46 17.05 6.01 -13.03
N ALA A 47 17.31 5.70 -11.75
CA ALA A 47 18.67 5.59 -11.22
C ALA A 47 19.48 4.45 -11.89
N MET A 48 18.85 3.33 -12.22
CA MET A 48 19.49 2.22 -12.93
C MET A 48 19.87 2.61 -14.36
N LEU A 49 19.01 3.37 -15.05
CA LEU A 49 19.29 3.87 -16.39
C LEU A 49 20.46 4.86 -16.38
N ASP A 50 20.48 5.80 -15.43
CA ASP A 50 21.59 6.76 -15.28
C ASP A 50 22.91 6.02 -14.99
N ASN A 51 22.88 5.02 -14.10
CA ASN A 51 24.05 4.21 -13.77
C ASN A 51 24.58 3.45 -15.00
N ALA A 52 23.68 2.87 -15.80
CA ALA A 52 24.04 2.18 -17.03
C ALA A 52 24.68 3.14 -18.05
N GLY A 53 24.10 4.33 -18.24
CA GLY A 53 24.65 5.36 -19.13
C GLY A 53 26.05 5.83 -18.69
N LEU A 54 26.24 6.07 -17.40
CA LEU A 54 27.56 6.46 -16.86
C LEU A 54 28.62 5.36 -17.06
N LYS A 55 28.24 4.10 -16.86
CA LYS A 55 29.14 2.95 -17.09
C LYS A 55 29.52 2.80 -18.56
N ASP A 56 28.58 3.00 -19.49
CA ASP A 56 28.86 2.96 -20.93
C ASP A 56 29.83 4.08 -21.36
N LEU A 57 29.65 5.29 -20.83
CA LEU A 57 30.57 6.40 -21.11
C LEU A 57 32.00 6.12 -20.59
N LEU A 58 32.10 5.47 -19.42
CA LEU A 58 33.40 5.10 -18.84
C LEU A 58 34.07 3.96 -19.61
N SER A 59 33.31 2.98 -20.11
CA SER A 59 33.86 1.85 -20.87
C SER A 59 34.42 2.27 -22.23
N ARG A 60 33.86 3.33 -22.85
CA ARG A 60 34.30 3.88 -24.14
C ARG A 60 35.53 4.77 -24.06
N LYS A 61 36.01 5.11 -22.86
CA LYS A 61 37.18 5.99 -22.64
C LYS A 61 38.53 5.26 -22.65
N TRP A 62 38.54 3.96 -22.96
CA TRP A 62 39.72 3.11 -23.04
C TRP A 62 39.76 2.33 -24.35
#